data_AF-A0A8U0I0H1-F1
#
_entry.id   AF-A0A8U0I0H1-F1
#
_cell.length_a   1.000
_cell.length_b   1.000
_cell.length_c   1.000
_cell.angle_alpha   90.00
_cell.angle_beta   90.00
_cell.angle_gamma   90.00
#
_symmetry.space_group_name_H-M   'P 1'
#
loop_
_entity.id
_entity.type
_entity.pdbx_description
1 polymer ?
#
loop_
_entity_poly.entity_id
_entity_poly.type
_entity_poly.pdbx_seq_one_letter_code
_entity_poly.pdbx_strand_id
1 'polypeptide(L)'
;MSVRLDEIDKRILYHLARDARGISAPDIAEEVNVSAGTIRNRIRQLEEKGIIEGYHARIDYERAERRLTNLFICTTDVPDRERIAKQVADIPGVTDVRELMTGRGNLHVAAVGEDMADLSRVARDLANLGIDIEEENLIQQEYRGPYDAFGPEDGPDAHSITDFMNLSGGAEVVELVVSSSAQIADLTLQEANKRGIIDSEALIISIERDEAMLTPKGDTHLRPDDVVTLFSRNGIDEETISAFGDR
;
A
#
# COMPACT_ATOMS: atom_id res chain seq x y z
N MET A 1 16.56 -21.70 10.27
CA MET A 1 17.84 -21.23 9.70
C MET A 1 17.57 -19.89 9.05
N SER A 2 18.25 -18.81 9.46
CA SER A 2 18.05 -17.50 8.81
C SER A 2 18.73 -17.50 7.45
N VAL A 3 17.93 -17.50 6.39
CA VAL A 3 18.45 -17.22 5.04
C VAL A 3 18.77 -15.72 5.02
N ARG A 4 20.05 -15.38 4.83
CA ARG A 4 20.44 -13.98 4.65
C ARG A 4 20.19 -13.61 3.19
N LEU A 5 19.19 -12.76 2.98
CA LEU A 5 18.89 -12.16 1.68
C LEU A 5 19.96 -11.11 1.35
N ASP A 6 20.48 -11.14 0.12
CA ASP A 6 21.28 -10.03 -0.41
C ASP A 6 20.40 -8.97 -1.10
N GLU A 7 21.00 -7.86 -1.53
CA GLU A 7 20.25 -6.74 -2.14
C GLU A 7 19.54 -7.14 -3.45
N ILE A 8 20.09 -8.10 -4.20
CA ILE A 8 19.45 -8.60 -5.42
C ILE A 8 18.20 -9.41 -5.04
N ASP A 9 18.31 -10.28 -4.04
CA ASP A 9 17.19 -11.07 -3.56
C ASP A 9 16.05 -10.16 -3.05
N LYS A 10 16.39 -9.12 -2.28
CA LYS A 10 15.42 -8.11 -1.84
C LYS A 10 14.74 -7.42 -3.02
N ARG A 11 15.50 -6.96 -4.01
CA ARG A 11 14.92 -6.26 -5.16
C ARG A 11 14.00 -7.13 -5.98
N ILE A 12 14.35 -8.40 -6.14
CA ILE A 12 13.47 -9.41 -6.76
C ILE A 12 12.15 -9.49 -6.00
N LEU A 13 12.18 -9.62 -4.66
CA LEU A 13 10.98 -9.73 -3.84
C LEU A 13 10.10 -8.48 -3.94
N TYR A 14 10.70 -7.28 -3.92
CA TYR A 14 9.98 -6.03 -4.08
C TYR A 14 9.20 -5.98 -5.40
N HIS A 15 9.86 -6.26 -6.53
CA HIS A 15 9.22 -6.21 -7.84
C HIS A 15 8.14 -7.27 -8.03
N LEU A 16 8.39 -8.49 -7.56
CA LEU A 16 7.40 -9.56 -7.64
C LEU A 16 6.19 -9.28 -6.74
N ALA A 17 6.39 -8.71 -5.56
CA ALA A 17 5.28 -8.31 -4.68
C ALA A 17 4.43 -7.19 -5.28
N ARG A 18 5.05 -6.30 -6.07
CA ARG A 18 4.37 -5.21 -6.77
C ARG A 18 3.57 -5.69 -7.98
N ASP A 19 4.19 -6.40 -8.91
CA ASP A 19 3.52 -6.94 -10.11
C ASP A 19 4.26 -8.16 -10.69
N ALA A 20 4.13 -9.32 -10.05
CA ALA A 20 4.76 -10.56 -10.51
C ALA A 20 4.36 -10.99 -11.94
N ARG A 21 3.18 -10.58 -12.44
CA ARG A 21 2.72 -10.99 -13.78
C ARG A 21 3.25 -10.07 -14.87
N GLY A 22 3.38 -8.78 -14.57
CA GLY A 22 3.87 -7.78 -15.51
C GLY A 22 5.39 -7.68 -15.56
N ILE A 23 6.09 -7.95 -14.45
CA ILE A 23 7.56 -7.83 -14.41
C ILE A 23 8.25 -9.08 -14.97
N SER A 24 9.27 -8.87 -15.81
CA SER A 24 10.09 -9.95 -16.36
C SER A 24 11.49 -10.01 -15.72
N ALA A 25 12.13 -11.18 -15.78
CA ALA A 25 13.50 -11.33 -15.28
C ALA A 25 14.53 -10.42 -15.98
N PRO A 26 14.43 -10.13 -17.29
CA PRO A 26 15.20 -9.06 -17.93
C PRO A 26 15.01 -7.67 -17.31
N ASP A 27 13.78 -7.27 -17.00
CA ASP A 27 13.49 -5.94 -16.44
C ASP A 27 14.19 -5.77 -15.07
N ILE A 28 14.05 -6.77 -14.20
CA ILE A 28 14.73 -6.77 -12.89
C ILE A 28 16.25 -6.81 -13.06
N ALA A 29 16.75 -7.56 -14.05
CA ALA A 29 18.17 -7.70 -14.33
C ALA A 29 18.84 -6.39 -14.78
N GLU A 30 18.14 -5.59 -15.58
CA GLU A 30 18.58 -4.27 -16.01
C GLU A 30 18.76 -3.34 -14.82
N GLU A 31 17.78 -3.32 -13.91
CA GLU A 31 17.81 -2.44 -12.73
C GLU A 31 18.95 -2.78 -11.75
N VAL A 32 19.18 -4.08 -11.47
CA VAL A 32 20.23 -4.50 -10.53
C VAL A 32 21.58 -4.83 -11.21
N ASN A 33 21.70 -4.53 -12.50
CA ASN A 33 22.92 -4.72 -13.30
C ASN A 33 23.49 -6.16 -13.25
N VAL A 34 22.63 -7.16 -13.50
CA VAL A 34 23.04 -8.57 -13.61
C VAL A 34 22.44 -9.23 -14.85
N SER A 35 22.78 -10.50 -15.11
CA SER A 35 22.14 -11.23 -16.21
C SER A 35 20.71 -11.67 -15.84
N ALA A 36 19.81 -11.69 -16.83
CA ALA A 36 18.47 -12.27 -16.66
C ALA A 36 18.50 -13.76 -16.27
N GLY A 37 19.59 -14.48 -16.57
CA GLY A 37 19.83 -15.86 -16.11
C GLY A 37 20.08 -15.92 -14.59
N THR A 38 20.82 -14.94 -14.06
CA THR A 38 21.05 -14.77 -12.62
C THR A 38 19.74 -14.55 -11.88
N ILE A 39 18.89 -13.64 -12.35
CA ILE A 39 17.58 -13.36 -11.74
C ILE A 39 16.68 -14.60 -11.72
N ARG A 40 16.53 -15.31 -12.85
CA ARG A 40 15.73 -16.54 -12.89
C ARG A 40 16.23 -17.61 -11.91
N ASN A 41 17.55 -17.73 -11.76
CA ASN A 41 18.13 -18.67 -10.80
C ASN A 41 17.83 -18.26 -9.35
N ARG A 42 17.88 -16.96 -9.06
CA ARG A 42 17.59 -16.39 -7.74
C ARG A 42 16.11 -16.57 -7.36
N ILE A 43 15.18 -16.26 -8.28
CA ILE A 43 13.74 -16.52 -8.08
C ILE A 43 13.51 -17.98 -7.73
N ARG A 44 14.04 -18.91 -8.52
CA ARG A 44 13.91 -20.35 -8.25
C ARG A 44 14.43 -20.74 -6.87
N GLN A 45 15.57 -20.18 -6.44
CA GLN A 45 16.11 -20.44 -5.11
C GLN A 45 15.24 -19.87 -3.99
N LEU A 46 14.59 -18.72 -4.20
CA LEU A 46 13.67 -18.12 -3.23
C LEU A 46 12.39 -18.95 -3.12
N GLU A 47 11.87 -19.47 -4.22
CA GLU A 47 10.75 -20.43 -4.27
C GLU A 47 11.11 -21.75 -3.58
N GLU A 48 12.25 -22.37 -3.93
CA GLU A 48 12.74 -23.63 -3.34
C GLU A 48 12.95 -23.52 -1.81
N LYS A 49 13.30 -22.33 -1.32
CA LYS A 49 13.47 -22.05 0.11
C LYS A 49 12.15 -21.71 0.82
N GLY A 50 11.04 -21.58 0.09
CA GLY A 50 9.74 -21.16 0.62
C GLY A 50 9.70 -19.69 1.06
N ILE A 51 10.62 -18.85 0.57
CA ILE A 51 10.58 -17.40 0.81
C ILE A 51 9.53 -16.76 -0.12
N ILE A 52 9.45 -17.26 -1.36
CA ILE A 52 8.31 -17.02 -2.24
C ILE A 52 7.37 -18.21 -2.07
N GLU A 53 6.24 -18.00 -1.41
CA GLU A 53 5.26 -19.05 -1.13
C GLU A 53 4.32 -19.31 -2.32
N GLY A 54 4.11 -18.29 -3.16
CA GLY A 54 3.25 -18.41 -4.34
C GLY A 54 3.00 -17.07 -5.03
N TYR A 55 2.26 -17.16 -6.14
CA TYR A 55 1.84 -16.01 -6.95
C TYR A 55 0.32 -16.04 -7.07
N HIS A 56 -0.34 -15.08 -6.42
CA HIS A 56 -1.80 -15.04 -6.35
C HIS A 56 -2.33 -13.75 -6.97
N ALA A 57 -3.40 -13.86 -7.76
CA ALA A 57 -4.11 -12.70 -8.23
C ALA A 57 -4.92 -12.09 -7.08
N ARG A 58 -4.86 -10.76 -6.94
CA ARG A 58 -5.80 -10.04 -6.07
C ARG A 58 -7.10 -9.84 -6.83
N ILE A 59 -8.20 -10.33 -6.25
CA ILE A 59 -9.53 -10.29 -6.86
C ILE A 59 -10.41 -9.32 -6.06
N ASP A 60 -11.01 -8.38 -6.77
CA ASP A 60 -12.08 -7.54 -6.24
C ASP A 60 -13.42 -8.26 -6.49
N TYR A 61 -13.87 -9.02 -5.48
CA TYR A 61 -15.09 -9.83 -5.60
C TYR A 61 -16.38 -8.99 -5.61
N GLU A 62 -16.34 -7.77 -5.05
CA GLU A 62 -17.45 -6.83 -5.13
C GLU A 62 -17.63 -6.36 -6.58
N ARG A 63 -16.53 -5.98 -7.27
CA ARG A 63 -16.60 -5.60 -8.69
C ARG A 63 -16.86 -6.78 -9.62
N ALA A 64 -16.34 -7.97 -9.30
CA ALA A 64 -16.50 -9.15 -10.14
C ALA A 64 -17.96 -9.63 -10.17
N GLU A 65 -18.58 -9.83 -9.00
CA GLU A 65 -19.93 -10.41 -8.90
C GLU A 65 -20.75 -9.83 -7.72
N ARG A 66 -20.43 -8.63 -7.24
CA ARG A 66 -21.10 -7.98 -6.09
C ARG A 66 -21.10 -8.83 -4.82
N ARG A 67 -20.03 -9.60 -4.63
CA ARG A 67 -19.87 -10.45 -3.45
C ARG A 67 -19.48 -9.61 -2.24
N LEU A 68 -19.87 -10.06 -1.06
CA LEU A 68 -19.50 -9.48 0.22
C LEU A 68 -18.22 -10.16 0.73
N THR A 69 -17.31 -9.38 1.31
CA THR A 69 -16.10 -9.91 1.96
C THR A 69 -16.14 -9.58 3.44
N ASN A 70 -16.17 -10.59 4.30
CA ASN A 70 -16.10 -10.42 5.76
C ASN A 70 -14.75 -10.86 6.31
N LEU A 71 -14.31 -10.15 7.35
CA LEU A 71 -13.23 -10.54 8.23
C LEU A 71 -13.83 -10.99 9.57
N PHE A 72 -13.66 -12.26 9.90
CA PHE A 72 -13.96 -12.80 11.21
C PHE A 72 -12.70 -12.76 12.07
N ILE A 73 -12.79 -12.13 13.23
CA ILE A 73 -11.76 -12.17 14.26
C ILE A 73 -12.18 -13.21 15.28
N CYS A 74 -11.36 -14.22 15.44
CA CYS A 74 -11.69 -15.45 16.12
C CYS A 74 -10.63 -15.80 17.17
N THR A 75 -11.06 -16.51 18.21
CA THR A 75 -10.19 -17.06 19.25
C THR A 75 -10.31 -18.58 19.28
N THR A 76 -9.16 -19.24 19.33
CA THR A 76 -9.05 -20.67 19.61
C THR A 76 -7.92 -20.94 20.60
N ASP A 77 -7.90 -22.11 21.20
CA ASP A 77 -6.79 -22.57 22.02
C ASP A 77 -5.49 -22.68 21.20
N VAL A 78 -4.40 -22.13 21.74
CA VAL A 78 -3.08 -22.09 21.09
C VAL A 78 -2.57 -23.47 20.65
N PRO A 79 -2.74 -24.56 21.43
CA PRO A 79 -2.31 -25.90 21.00
C PRO A 79 -3.04 -26.44 19.76
N ASP A 80 -4.30 -26.02 19.54
CA ASP A 80 -5.13 -26.50 18.44
C ASP A 80 -5.14 -25.56 17.23
N ARG A 81 -4.57 -24.36 17.36
CA ARG A 81 -4.67 -23.27 16.37
C ARG A 81 -4.23 -23.69 14.97
N GLU A 82 -3.07 -24.31 14.82
CA GLU A 82 -2.56 -24.72 13.50
C GLU A 82 -3.48 -25.76 12.83
N ARG A 83 -3.97 -26.72 13.60
CA ARG A 83 -4.90 -27.75 13.12
C ARG A 83 -6.23 -27.12 12.69
N ILE A 84 -6.75 -26.22 13.50
CA ILE A 84 -8.00 -25.52 13.25
C ILE A 84 -7.86 -24.58 12.04
N ALA A 85 -6.78 -23.81 11.93
CA ALA A 85 -6.53 -22.93 10.79
C ALA A 85 -6.58 -23.68 9.46
N LYS A 86 -5.98 -24.88 9.39
CA LYS A 86 -6.05 -25.74 8.21
C LYS A 86 -7.47 -26.19 7.89
N GLN A 87 -8.25 -26.56 8.89
CA GLN A 87 -9.66 -26.94 8.71
C GLN A 87 -10.53 -25.75 8.28
N VAL A 88 -10.24 -24.55 8.79
CA VAL A 88 -10.92 -23.32 8.41
C VAL A 88 -10.64 -22.95 6.95
N ALA A 89 -9.40 -23.14 6.48
CA ALA A 89 -9.03 -22.89 5.09
C ALA A 89 -9.80 -23.77 4.09
N ASP A 90 -10.30 -24.94 4.53
CA ASP A 90 -11.12 -25.84 3.71
C ASP A 90 -12.62 -25.45 3.68
N ILE A 91 -13.06 -24.47 4.48
CA ILE A 91 -14.46 -24.04 4.53
C ILE A 91 -14.82 -23.29 3.24
N PRO A 92 -15.89 -23.69 2.51
CA PRO A 92 -16.31 -23.00 1.31
C PRO A 92 -16.67 -21.54 1.57
N GLY A 93 -15.96 -20.64 0.88
CA GLY A 93 -16.09 -19.19 1.02
C GLY A 93 -14.91 -18.56 1.76
N VAL A 94 -14.13 -19.32 2.52
CA VAL A 94 -12.90 -18.81 3.15
C VAL A 94 -11.80 -18.63 2.10
N THR A 95 -11.16 -17.46 2.09
CA THR A 95 -10.11 -17.11 1.12
C THR A 95 -8.74 -16.88 1.76
N ASP A 96 -8.69 -16.53 3.05
CA ASP A 96 -7.45 -16.24 3.77
C ASP A 96 -7.63 -16.58 5.25
N VAL A 97 -6.64 -17.22 5.87
CA VAL A 97 -6.62 -17.56 7.30
C VAL A 97 -5.27 -17.17 7.85
N ARG A 98 -5.25 -16.32 8.88
CA ARG A 98 -4.01 -15.86 9.54
C ARG A 98 -4.01 -16.25 11.00
N GLU A 99 -2.90 -16.86 11.41
CA GLU A 99 -2.63 -17.22 12.80
C GLU A 99 -1.82 -16.12 13.48
N LEU A 100 -2.27 -15.66 14.64
CA LEU A 100 -1.51 -14.74 15.48
C LEU A 100 -0.94 -15.50 16.68
N MET A 101 0.25 -15.08 17.12
CA MET A 101 1.05 -15.83 18.08
C MET A 101 0.40 -15.93 19.47
N THR A 102 -0.22 -14.85 19.95
CA THR A 102 -0.76 -14.76 21.31
C THR A 102 -2.02 -13.93 21.37
N GLY A 103 -2.78 -14.10 22.46
CA GLY A 103 -3.94 -13.27 22.77
C GLY A 103 -5.27 -13.82 22.27
N ARG A 104 -6.30 -13.00 22.49
CA ARG A 104 -7.61 -13.12 21.86
C ARG A 104 -7.55 -12.56 20.43
N GLY A 105 -8.47 -12.99 19.57
CA GLY A 105 -8.42 -12.70 18.14
C GLY A 105 -7.23 -13.36 17.45
N ASN A 106 -6.85 -14.57 17.90
CA ASN A 106 -5.65 -15.24 17.41
C ASN A 106 -5.82 -15.97 16.06
N LEU A 107 -7.01 -15.90 15.47
CA LEU A 107 -7.32 -16.33 14.12
C LEU A 107 -8.07 -15.23 13.38
N HIS A 108 -7.54 -14.78 12.24
CA HIS A 108 -8.23 -13.88 11.33
C HIS A 108 -8.67 -14.66 10.09
N VAL A 109 -9.96 -14.65 9.78
CA VAL A 109 -10.52 -15.41 8.65
C VAL A 109 -11.19 -14.44 7.70
N ALA A 110 -10.66 -14.31 6.48
CA ALA A 110 -11.35 -13.59 5.41
C ALA A 110 -12.22 -14.58 4.64
N ALA A 111 -13.49 -14.22 4.45
CA ALA A 111 -14.42 -15.01 3.67
C ALA A 111 -15.23 -14.16 2.70
N VAL A 112 -15.55 -14.74 1.56
CA VAL A 112 -16.35 -14.16 0.49
C VAL A 112 -17.67 -14.93 0.38
N GLY A 113 -18.78 -14.20 0.31
CA GLY A 113 -20.13 -14.77 0.17
C GLY A 113 -20.96 -14.01 -0.87
N GLU A 114 -21.95 -14.68 -1.43
CA GLU A 114 -22.90 -14.04 -2.34
C GLU A 114 -23.80 -13.03 -1.61
N ASP A 115 -24.16 -13.37 -0.39
CA ASP A 115 -25.01 -12.58 0.48
C ASP A 115 -24.69 -12.84 1.97
N MET A 116 -25.49 -12.25 2.86
CA MET A 116 -25.35 -12.45 4.30
C MET A 116 -25.66 -13.88 4.75
N ALA A 117 -26.43 -14.66 3.99
CA ALA A 117 -26.77 -16.04 4.36
C ALA A 117 -25.56 -16.97 4.17
N ASP A 118 -24.77 -16.74 3.11
CA ASP A 118 -23.50 -17.43 2.90
C ASP A 118 -22.49 -17.11 4.00
N LEU A 119 -22.35 -15.84 4.36
CA LEU A 119 -21.45 -15.43 5.45
C LEU A 119 -21.91 -16.01 6.80
N SER A 120 -23.21 -16.05 7.04
CA SER A 120 -23.79 -16.73 8.21
C SER A 120 -23.59 -18.24 8.19
N ARG A 121 -23.43 -18.87 7.01
CA ARG A 121 -23.03 -20.29 6.90
C ARG A 121 -21.57 -20.44 7.30
N VAL A 122 -20.67 -19.60 6.81
CA VAL A 122 -19.26 -19.60 7.21
C VAL A 122 -19.12 -19.42 8.72
N ALA A 123 -19.81 -18.44 9.32
CA ALA A 123 -19.79 -18.22 10.77
C ALA A 123 -20.23 -19.47 11.57
N ARG A 124 -21.26 -20.19 11.09
CA ARG A 124 -21.70 -21.45 11.70
C ARG A 124 -20.67 -22.56 11.55
N ASP A 125 -20.04 -22.67 10.39
CA ASP A 125 -19.00 -23.67 10.13
C ASP A 125 -17.77 -23.42 11.01
N LEU A 126 -17.38 -22.15 11.21
CA LEU A 126 -16.34 -21.75 12.18
C LEU A 126 -16.70 -22.15 13.61
N ALA A 127 -17.92 -21.83 14.06
CA ALA A 127 -18.38 -22.18 15.40
C ALA A 127 -18.43 -23.70 15.62
N ASN A 128 -18.79 -24.48 14.60
CA ASN A 128 -18.79 -25.95 14.66
C ASN A 128 -17.39 -26.56 14.84
N LEU A 129 -16.33 -25.81 14.50
CA LEU A 129 -14.94 -26.21 14.75
C LEU A 129 -14.48 -25.87 16.18
N GLY A 130 -15.35 -25.30 17.02
CA GLY A 130 -15.04 -24.91 18.40
C GLY A 130 -14.29 -23.58 18.51
N ILE A 131 -14.43 -22.72 17.50
CA ILE A 131 -13.80 -21.40 17.45
C ILE A 131 -14.78 -20.36 17.97
N ASP A 132 -14.32 -19.47 18.86
CA ASP A 132 -15.09 -18.34 19.34
C ASP A 132 -14.94 -17.15 18.39
N ILE A 133 -16.04 -16.68 17.79
CA ILE A 133 -16.05 -15.47 16.96
C ILE A 133 -16.21 -14.25 17.87
N GLU A 134 -15.22 -13.36 17.86
CA GLU A 134 -15.22 -12.13 18.66
C GLU A 134 -15.77 -10.94 17.87
N GLU A 135 -15.36 -10.81 16.60
CA GLU A 135 -15.83 -9.76 15.71
C GLU A 135 -16.13 -10.29 14.31
N GLU A 136 -17.10 -9.67 13.65
CA GLU A 136 -17.44 -9.89 12.25
C GLU A 136 -17.50 -8.52 11.55
N ASN A 137 -16.55 -8.28 10.65
CA ASN A 137 -16.35 -6.98 10.03
C ASN A 137 -16.51 -7.11 8.51
N LEU A 138 -17.43 -6.33 7.92
CA LEU A 138 -17.55 -6.23 6.45
C LEU A 138 -16.42 -5.34 5.90
N ILE A 139 -15.60 -5.89 5.01
CA ILE A 139 -14.51 -5.16 4.37
C ILE A 139 -15.08 -4.35 3.21
N GLN A 140 -14.84 -3.04 3.23
CA GLN A 140 -15.16 -2.15 2.11
C GLN A 140 -14.01 -2.10 1.08
N GLN A 141 -12.77 -1.90 1.54
CA GLN A 141 -11.59 -1.80 0.68
C GLN A 141 -10.36 -2.36 1.41
N GLU A 142 -9.47 -3.02 0.66
CA GLU A 142 -8.17 -3.50 1.15
C GLU A 142 -7.06 -2.98 0.23
N TYR A 143 -6.01 -2.41 0.83
CA TYR A 143 -4.81 -1.93 0.14
C TYR A 143 -3.62 -2.82 0.52
N ARG A 144 -2.80 -3.19 -0.47
CA ARG A 144 -1.56 -3.94 -0.27
C ARG A 144 -0.49 -3.37 -1.20
N GLY A 145 0.75 -3.37 -0.73
CA GLY A 145 1.92 -2.94 -1.48
C GLY A 145 3.13 -3.83 -1.19
N PRO A 146 4.23 -3.64 -1.93
CA PRO A 146 5.50 -4.30 -1.63
C PRO A 146 6.07 -3.77 -0.30
N TYR A 147 7.12 -4.42 0.20
CA TYR A 147 7.85 -3.92 1.36
C TYR A 147 8.95 -2.96 0.91
N ASP A 148 8.77 -1.66 1.18
CA ASP A 148 9.60 -0.59 0.59
C ASP A 148 11.08 -0.67 0.94
N ALA A 149 11.43 -1.23 2.11
CA ALA A 149 12.83 -1.44 2.47
C ALA A 149 13.57 -2.43 1.55
N PHE A 150 12.86 -3.13 0.65
CA PHE A 150 13.43 -3.96 -0.40
C PHE A 150 13.47 -3.27 -1.78
N GLY A 151 12.84 -2.09 -1.89
CA GLY A 151 12.81 -1.26 -3.08
C GLY A 151 14.14 -0.55 -3.39
N PRO A 152 14.21 0.22 -4.49
CA PRO A 152 15.36 1.08 -4.82
C PRO A 152 15.57 2.17 -3.78
N GLU A 153 16.82 2.51 -3.47
CA GLU A 153 17.14 3.64 -2.57
C GLU A 153 16.68 4.98 -3.17
N ASP A 154 16.56 5.05 -4.50
CA ASP A 154 16.08 6.23 -5.26
C ASP A 154 14.82 5.89 -6.08
N GLY A 155 14.09 4.85 -5.68
CA GLY A 155 12.92 4.37 -6.42
C GLY A 155 11.78 5.39 -6.34
N PRO A 156 10.78 5.31 -7.23
CA PRO A 156 9.55 6.04 -7.02
C PRO A 156 8.98 5.75 -5.62
N ASP A 157 9.18 4.58 -5.01
CA ASP A 157 8.70 4.37 -3.63
C ASP A 157 9.74 4.75 -2.54
N ALA A 158 10.93 5.24 -2.90
CA ALA A 158 11.91 5.69 -1.93
C ALA A 158 11.60 7.09 -1.39
N HIS A 159 11.07 7.96 -2.24
CA HIS A 159 10.48 9.26 -1.91
C HIS A 159 9.66 9.83 -3.11
N SER A 160 8.84 9.05 -3.83
CA SER A 160 7.78 9.63 -4.69
C SER A 160 6.57 9.88 -3.82
N ILE A 161 6.69 10.99 -3.09
CA ILE A 161 5.65 11.51 -2.23
C ILE A 161 4.72 12.34 -3.11
N THR A 162 3.87 11.66 -3.88
CA THR A 162 2.58 12.22 -4.28
C THR A 162 1.51 11.41 -3.57
N ASP A 163 1.62 11.34 -2.23
CA ASP A 163 0.62 10.71 -1.39
C ASP A 163 -0.62 11.60 -1.38
N PHE A 164 -1.59 11.25 -2.21
CA PHE A 164 -2.95 11.75 -2.06
C PHE A 164 -3.56 11.09 -0.83
N MET A 165 -3.49 11.76 0.31
CA MET A 165 -4.25 11.34 1.49
C MET A 165 -5.65 11.95 1.41
N ASN A 166 -6.63 11.13 1.02
CA ASN A 166 -8.04 11.47 1.13
C ASN A 166 -8.45 11.40 2.60
N LEU A 167 -8.69 12.56 3.21
CA LEU A 167 -9.19 12.68 4.57
C LEU A 167 -10.73 12.67 4.58
N SER A 168 -11.30 12.22 5.69
CA SER A 168 -12.74 12.19 5.92
C SER A 168 -13.38 13.56 5.61
N GLY A 169 -14.41 13.59 4.76
CA GLY A 169 -15.15 14.82 4.43
C GLY A 169 -14.69 15.56 3.17
N GLY A 170 -13.90 14.93 2.29
CA GLY A 170 -13.50 15.50 0.99
C GLY A 170 -12.26 16.40 1.07
N ALA A 171 -11.58 16.40 2.23
CA ALA A 171 -10.31 17.08 2.38
C ALA A 171 -9.17 16.25 1.79
N GLU A 172 -8.25 16.91 1.11
CA GLU A 172 -7.12 16.30 0.42
C GLU A 172 -5.82 16.90 0.95
N VAL A 173 -4.85 16.04 1.21
CA VAL A 173 -3.44 16.44 1.40
C VAL A 173 -2.66 15.88 0.23
N VAL A 174 -1.83 16.72 -0.39
CA VAL A 174 -0.92 16.30 -1.46
C VAL A 174 0.47 16.87 -1.20
N GLU A 175 1.48 16.11 -1.56
CA GLU A 175 2.86 16.61 -1.62
C GLU A 175 3.26 16.77 -3.08
N LEU A 176 3.84 17.93 -3.39
CA LEU A 176 4.27 18.30 -4.73
C LEU A 176 5.74 18.71 -4.70
N VAL A 177 6.51 18.23 -5.66
CA VAL A 177 7.88 18.70 -5.88
C VAL A 177 7.85 19.89 -6.83
N VAL A 178 8.51 20.97 -6.46
CA VAL A 178 8.65 22.13 -7.35
C VAL A 178 9.65 21.80 -8.45
N SER A 179 9.16 21.61 -9.67
CA SER A 179 10.02 21.42 -10.83
C SER A 179 10.81 22.69 -11.17
N SER A 180 11.96 22.52 -11.84
CA SER A 180 12.77 23.66 -12.33
C SER A 180 12.05 24.55 -13.36
N SER A 181 11.02 24.02 -14.02
CA SER A 181 10.16 24.75 -14.97
C SER A 181 8.83 25.19 -14.38
N ALA A 182 8.60 24.98 -13.07
CA ALA A 182 7.35 25.28 -12.41
C ALA A 182 7.00 26.77 -12.50
N GLN A 183 5.73 27.10 -12.72
CA GLN A 183 5.27 28.49 -12.69
C GLN A 183 5.49 29.13 -11.30
N ILE A 184 5.48 28.30 -10.25
CA ILE A 184 5.65 28.72 -8.88
C ILE A 184 7.12 28.87 -8.44
N ALA A 185 8.07 28.36 -9.25
CA ALA A 185 9.49 28.45 -8.93
C ALA A 185 9.94 29.93 -8.82
N ASP A 186 10.81 30.20 -7.84
CA ASP A 186 11.37 31.51 -7.51
C ASP A 186 10.34 32.57 -7.06
N LEU A 187 9.08 32.19 -6.83
CA LEU A 187 8.06 33.07 -6.24
C LEU A 187 8.00 32.91 -4.72
N THR A 188 7.64 33.99 -4.04
CA THR A 188 7.17 33.90 -2.66
C THR A 188 5.74 33.34 -2.58
N LEU A 189 5.37 32.72 -1.45
CA LEU A 189 3.99 32.26 -1.24
C LEU A 189 2.97 33.40 -1.36
N GLN A 190 3.33 34.60 -0.89
CA GLN A 190 2.48 35.78 -1.03
C GLN A 190 2.28 36.18 -2.49
N GLU A 191 3.32 36.11 -3.33
CA GLU A 191 3.22 36.41 -4.75
C GLU A 191 2.44 35.34 -5.51
N ALA A 192 2.64 34.06 -5.18
CA ALA A 192 1.88 32.95 -5.76
C ALA A 192 0.38 33.11 -5.49
N ASN A 193 0.01 33.39 -4.24
CA ASN A 193 -1.39 33.67 -3.86
C ASN A 193 -1.94 34.92 -4.57
N LYS A 194 -1.15 36.00 -4.66
CA LYS A 194 -1.58 37.23 -5.34
C LYS A 194 -1.80 37.04 -6.84
N ARG A 195 -1.07 36.10 -7.45
CA ARG A 195 -1.22 35.72 -8.86
C ARG A 195 -2.32 34.68 -9.08
N GLY A 196 -2.94 34.15 -8.02
CA GLY A 196 -3.95 33.10 -8.10
C GLY A 196 -3.39 31.77 -8.60
N ILE A 197 -2.10 31.50 -8.35
CA ILE A 197 -1.44 30.25 -8.77
C ILE A 197 -1.81 29.09 -7.84
N ILE A 198 -2.03 29.39 -6.56
CA ILE A 198 -2.53 28.45 -5.56
C ILE A 198 -3.98 28.82 -5.30
N ASP A 199 -4.88 27.83 -5.34
CA ASP A 199 -6.28 28.01 -4.94
C ASP A 199 -6.37 28.65 -3.53
N SER A 200 -7.26 29.63 -3.39
CA SER A 200 -7.57 30.27 -2.10
C SER A 200 -8.02 29.33 -0.98
N GLU A 201 -8.57 28.17 -1.32
CA GLU A 201 -8.98 27.12 -0.39
C GLU A 201 -7.86 26.12 -0.07
N ALA A 202 -6.72 26.22 -0.77
CA ALA A 202 -5.53 25.42 -0.51
C ALA A 202 -4.57 26.13 0.47
N LEU A 203 -4.01 25.36 1.40
CA LEU A 203 -3.08 25.80 2.41
C LEU A 203 -1.77 25.03 2.29
N ILE A 204 -0.65 25.73 2.15
CA ILE A 204 0.67 25.12 2.29
C ILE A 204 0.95 24.91 3.78
N ILE A 205 1.17 23.66 4.17
CA ILE A 205 1.42 23.25 5.56
C ILE A 205 2.91 23.23 5.87
N SER A 206 3.71 22.69 4.95
CA SER A 206 5.15 22.53 5.11
C SER A 206 5.87 22.65 3.77
N ILE A 207 7.13 23.09 3.86
CA ILE A 207 8.07 23.07 2.75
C ILE A 207 9.31 22.35 3.27
N GLU A 208 9.71 21.26 2.63
CA GLU A 208 10.96 20.57 2.90
C GLU A 208 11.99 20.93 1.83
N ARG A 209 13.20 21.28 2.30
CA ARG A 209 14.33 21.64 1.45
C ARG A 209 15.61 21.11 2.07
N ASP A 210 16.41 20.39 1.30
CA ASP A 210 17.70 19.84 1.75
C ASP A 210 17.57 19.12 3.12
N GLU A 211 16.54 18.27 3.28
CA GLU A 211 16.19 17.53 4.51
C GLU A 211 15.77 18.41 5.71
N ALA A 212 15.56 19.72 5.51
CA ALA A 212 15.12 20.65 6.54
C ALA A 212 13.66 21.09 6.32
N MET A 213 12.85 21.01 7.37
CA MET A 213 11.47 21.50 7.35
C MET A 213 11.42 23.01 7.62
N LEU A 214 10.89 23.74 6.64
CA LEU A 214 10.66 25.18 6.70
C LEU A 214 9.19 25.47 7.04
N THR A 215 8.97 26.41 7.94
CA THR A 215 7.63 26.93 8.21
C THR A 215 7.20 27.87 7.08
N PRO A 216 6.07 27.62 6.40
CA PRO A 216 5.60 28.47 5.31
C PRO A 216 5.15 29.83 5.86
N LYS A 217 5.68 30.90 5.29
CA LYS A 217 5.32 32.29 5.55
C LYS A 217 5.13 33.00 4.21
N GLY A 218 4.47 34.15 4.24
CA GLY A 218 4.21 34.92 3.01
C GLY A 218 5.47 35.26 2.23
N ASP A 219 6.60 35.50 2.91
CA ASP A 219 7.91 35.81 2.35
C ASP A 219 8.78 34.57 2.04
N THR A 220 8.29 33.36 2.33
CA THR A 220 9.00 32.12 1.99
C THR A 220 9.02 31.95 0.48
N HIS A 221 10.23 31.79 -0.07
CA HIS A 221 10.45 31.55 -1.51
C HIS A 221 10.46 30.05 -1.78
N LEU A 222 9.69 29.64 -2.78
CA LEU A 222 9.74 28.29 -3.33
C LEU A 222 10.88 28.17 -4.33
N ARG A 223 11.64 27.08 -4.25
CA ARG A 223 12.78 26.78 -5.11
C ARG A 223 12.54 25.46 -5.82
N PRO A 224 13.18 25.25 -6.98
CA PRO A 224 13.29 23.93 -7.57
C PRO A 224 13.76 22.91 -6.52
N ASP A 225 13.21 21.70 -6.59
CA ASP A 225 13.47 20.57 -5.69
C ASP A 225 12.88 20.70 -4.27
N ASP A 226 12.17 21.79 -3.96
CA ASP A 226 11.37 21.86 -2.73
C ASP A 226 10.24 20.82 -2.77
N VAL A 227 10.00 20.13 -1.66
CA VAL A 227 8.79 19.32 -1.44
C VAL A 227 7.79 20.14 -0.65
N VAL A 228 6.61 20.38 -1.22
CA VAL A 228 5.58 21.25 -0.66
C VAL A 228 4.34 20.44 -0.31
N THR A 229 3.96 20.43 0.97
CA THR A 229 2.72 19.78 1.43
C THR A 229 1.57 20.78 1.38
N LEU A 230 0.56 20.47 0.58
CA LEU A 230 -0.67 21.24 0.41
C LEU A 230 -1.85 20.52 1.06
N PHE A 231 -2.77 21.28 1.64
CA PHE A 231 -4.04 20.80 2.15
C PHE A 231 -5.18 21.61 1.56
N SER A 232 -6.22 20.94 1.08
CA SER A 232 -7.49 21.57 0.71
C SER A 232 -8.65 20.83 1.37
N ARG A 233 -9.71 21.56 1.71
CA ARG A 233 -10.93 20.95 2.30
C ARG A 233 -11.87 20.37 1.24
N ASN A 234 -11.80 20.85 0.00
CA ASN A 234 -12.76 20.53 -1.07
C ASN A 234 -12.08 19.94 -2.32
N GLY A 235 -10.85 19.44 -2.14
CA GLY A 235 -9.97 18.97 -3.21
C GLY A 235 -9.08 20.06 -3.81
N ILE A 236 -8.04 19.64 -4.52
CA ILE A 236 -7.06 20.55 -5.15
C ILE A 236 -7.29 20.54 -6.66
N ASP A 237 -7.40 21.71 -7.27
CA ASP A 237 -7.62 21.82 -8.70
C ASP A 237 -6.37 21.42 -9.51
N GLU A 238 -6.60 20.94 -10.75
CA GLU A 238 -5.50 20.55 -11.64
C GLU A 238 -4.61 21.74 -12.00
N GLU A 239 -5.16 22.97 -12.00
CA GLU A 239 -4.40 24.19 -12.24
C GLU A 239 -3.36 24.43 -11.14
N THR A 240 -3.73 24.33 -9.86
CA THR A 240 -2.78 24.43 -8.73
C THR A 240 -1.73 23.34 -8.83
N ILE A 241 -2.09 22.09 -9.13
CA ILE A 241 -1.12 20.99 -9.25
C ILE A 241 -0.13 21.26 -10.38
N SER A 242 -0.61 21.65 -11.56
CA SER A 242 0.24 21.94 -12.73
C SER A 242 1.21 23.10 -12.51
N ALA A 243 0.89 24.02 -11.60
CA ALA A 243 1.77 25.14 -11.29
C ALA A 243 3.10 24.71 -10.63
N PHE A 244 3.15 23.54 -9.99
CA PHE A 244 4.35 22.97 -9.38
C PHE A 244 5.20 22.18 -10.38
N GLY A 245 4.67 21.84 -11.56
CA GLY A 245 5.40 21.17 -12.63
C GLY A 245 4.52 20.23 -13.46
N ASP A 246 5.07 19.81 -14.59
CA ASP A 246 4.47 18.76 -15.41
C ASP A 246 4.67 17.40 -14.72
N ARG A 247 3.62 16.57 -14.74
CA ARG A 247 3.62 15.19 -14.22
C ARG A 247 4.62 14.27 -14.92
#